data_AF-A0A1X0NXI9-F1
#
_entry.id   AF-A0A1X0NXI9-F1
#
_cell.length_a   1.000
_cell.length_b   1.000
_cell.length_c   1.000
_cell.angle_alpha   90.00
_cell.angle_beta   90.00
_cell.angle_gamma   90.00
#
_symmetry.space_group_name_H-M   'P 1'
#
loop_
_entity.id
_entity.type
_entity.pdbx_description
1 polymer ?
#
loop_
_entity_poly.entity_id
_entity_poly.type
_entity_poly.pdbx_seq_one_letter_code
_entity_poly.pdbx_strand_id
1 'polypeptide(L)'
;MHDKISELNKPVTVVREIPRKGQGAVQAYTANAAENSNIFGDNKNWVPIRIKAFTRDLNDPSKYCTVAGEERYDQTYTKLYCRANGVLTVRKKRIIEEQLIPEAIKMHTERIFVVRETGIVKVPSMEHTYCSHYTIPEEHHTIGLQDAELYFYVSALQTDRAMAWGAYCACTDDGRPIVGSLNLNPTYVEATDAAVRTVAHEIAHLLGFDYYMFLKLGIVDTGVTLRQRKVAVINTTQSKKVASEHYGCPNATGVELESTSSCGTARSHLEFRNAKDEMMAPSSKASYYTKLTLGIFESMPFYKVNYSMAEPMKWGNNSGCGFLEKKCL
;
A
#
# COMPACT_ATOMS: atom_id res chain seq x y z
N MET A 1 11.27 -8.75 -26.61
CA MET A 1 10.14 -8.09 -25.89
C MET A 1 9.16 -9.13 -25.36
N HIS A 2 8.73 -10.09 -26.19
CA HIS A 2 7.87 -11.21 -25.78
C HIS A 2 8.46 -12.06 -24.63
N ASP A 3 9.75 -12.40 -24.66
CA ASP A 3 10.36 -13.23 -23.59
C ASP A 3 10.41 -12.51 -22.23
N LYS A 4 10.74 -11.21 -22.21
CA LYS A 4 10.76 -10.40 -20.98
C LYS A 4 9.37 -10.25 -20.35
N ILE A 5 8.33 -10.06 -21.17
CA ILE A 5 6.94 -10.00 -20.69
C ILE A 5 6.49 -11.36 -20.16
N SER A 6 6.88 -12.45 -20.83
CA SER A 6 6.60 -13.81 -20.36
C SER A 6 7.28 -14.13 -19.05
N GLU A 7 8.49 -13.62 -18.79
CA GLU A 7 9.19 -13.78 -17.51
C GLU A 7 8.55 -12.96 -16.38
N LEU A 8 8.12 -11.72 -16.68
CA LEU A 8 7.42 -10.84 -15.74
C LEU A 8 6.04 -11.37 -15.32
N ASN A 9 5.36 -12.10 -16.21
CA ASN A 9 3.98 -12.55 -16.01
C ASN A 9 3.87 -14.01 -15.53
N LYS A 10 4.94 -14.56 -14.95
CA LYS A 10 4.87 -15.92 -14.35
C LYS A 10 3.84 -15.95 -13.22
N PRO A 11 3.01 -17.01 -13.12
CA PRO A 11 1.97 -17.10 -12.10
C PRO A 11 2.56 -17.04 -10.69
N VAL A 12 2.00 -16.16 -9.86
CA VAL A 12 2.38 -16.02 -8.45
C VAL A 12 1.38 -16.82 -7.60
N THR A 13 1.84 -17.83 -6.87
CA THR A 13 0.97 -18.78 -6.13
C THR A 13 0.83 -18.36 -4.66
N VAL A 14 -0.41 -18.35 -4.14
CA VAL A 14 -0.74 -18.04 -2.73
C VAL A 14 -0.72 -19.31 -1.90
N VAL A 15 -0.10 -19.30 -0.73
CA VAL A 15 -0.25 -20.39 0.25
C VAL A 15 -0.45 -19.83 1.64
N ARG A 16 -1.57 -20.16 2.28
CA ARG A 16 -1.83 -19.86 3.69
C ARG A 16 -1.01 -20.82 4.57
N GLU A 17 -0.04 -20.29 5.32
CA GLU A 17 0.63 -21.09 6.35
C GLU A 17 -0.34 -21.44 7.49
N ILE A 18 -0.23 -22.67 8.00
CA ILE A 18 -0.91 -23.08 9.23
C ILE A 18 -0.09 -22.52 10.40
N PRO A 19 -0.71 -21.78 11.34
CA PRO A 19 -0.03 -21.25 12.52
C PRO A 19 0.82 -22.29 13.23
N ARG A 20 2.13 -22.05 13.34
CA ARG A 20 2.91 -22.67 14.41
C ARG A 20 2.36 -22.12 15.74
N LYS A 21 2.32 -22.95 16.78
CA LYS A 21 1.70 -22.62 18.08
C LYS A 21 2.14 -21.22 18.55
N GLY A 22 1.23 -20.24 18.55
CA GLY A 22 1.50 -18.84 18.93
C GLY A 22 1.59 -17.80 17.80
N GLN A 23 1.62 -18.23 16.53
CA GLN A 23 1.82 -17.35 15.37
C GLN A 23 0.60 -17.35 14.46
N GLY A 24 -0.38 -16.48 14.71
CA GLY A 24 -1.46 -16.16 13.76
C GLY A 24 -0.93 -15.38 12.57
N ALA A 25 -0.06 -16.01 11.78
CA ALA A 25 0.56 -15.43 10.60
C ALA A 25 -0.13 -15.96 9.34
N VAL A 26 -0.40 -15.08 8.40
CA VAL A 26 -0.79 -15.46 7.03
C VAL A 26 0.41 -15.11 6.15
N GLN A 27 1.16 -16.12 5.72
CA GLN A 27 2.35 -15.93 4.90
C GLN A 27 2.08 -15.96 3.39
N ALA A 28 3.10 -15.43 2.72
CA ALA A 28 3.23 -14.86 1.40
C ALA A 28 3.19 -15.84 0.24
N TYR A 29 2.87 -15.27 -0.91
CA TYR A 29 3.12 -15.83 -2.21
C TYR A 29 4.63 -16.01 -2.43
N THR A 30 5.04 -17.21 -2.83
CA THR A 30 6.38 -17.41 -3.39
C THR A 30 6.25 -17.25 -4.89
N ALA A 31 6.68 -16.10 -5.41
CA ALA A 31 7.01 -16.04 -6.82
C ALA A 31 8.36 -16.74 -7.01
N ASN A 32 8.35 -18.00 -7.46
CA ASN A 32 9.52 -18.59 -8.10
C ASN A 32 9.69 -17.96 -9.48
N ALA A 33 10.02 -16.67 -9.52
CA ALA A 33 10.70 -16.11 -10.67
C ALA A 33 12.11 -16.70 -10.64
N ALA A 34 12.56 -17.29 -11.76
CA ALA A 34 13.91 -17.84 -11.87
C ALA A 34 14.91 -16.78 -11.39
N GLU A 35 15.76 -17.11 -10.42
CA GLU A 35 16.69 -16.19 -9.74
C GLU A 35 17.81 -15.63 -10.64
N ASN A 36 17.64 -15.63 -11.96
CA ASN A 36 18.65 -15.23 -12.93
C ASN A 36 18.03 -14.65 -14.19
N SER A 37 17.20 -13.62 -14.04
CA SER A 37 16.70 -12.88 -15.19
C SER A 37 17.10 -11.42 -15.04
N ASN A 38 18.05 -10.98 -15.88
CA ASN A 38 18.43 -9.58 -16.06
C ASN A 38 17.28 -8.80 -16.76
N ILE A 39 16.06 -8.90 -16.21
CA ILE A 39 14.80 -8.41 -16.79
C ILE A 39 14.91 -6.90 -17.00
N PHE A 40 15.39 -6.21 -15.97
CA PHE A 40 15.50 -4.76 -15.91
C PHE A 40 16.81 -4.20 -16.45
N GLY A 41 17.72 -5.06 -16.94
CA GLY A 41 18.94 -4.64 -17.64
C GLY A 41 20.05 -4.10 -16.73
N ASP A 42 20.00 -4.38 -15.43
CA ASP A 42 21.07 -4.08 -14.48
C ASP A 42 21.66 -5.34 -13.84
N ASN A 43 22.81 -5.23 -13.18
CA ASN A 43 23.49 -6.37 -12.56
C ASN A 43 22.88 -6.74 -11.19
N LYS A 44 21.64 -6.30 -10.89
CA LYS A 44 20.97 -6.59 -9.62
C LYS A 44 19.93 -7.70 -9.81
N ASN A 45 19.79 -8.55 -8.81
CA ASN A 45 18.79 -9.61 -8.82
C ASN A 45 17.44 -9.07 -8.32
N TRP A 46 16.66 -8.51 -9.23
CA TRP A 46 15.31 -8.05 -8.96
C TRP A 46 14.33 -9.21 -8.96
N VAL A 47 13.64 -9.39 -7.84
CA VAL A 47 12.67 -10.45 -7.62
C VAL A 47 11.34 -9.86 -7.15
N PRO A 48 10.20 -10.54 -7.39
CA PRO A 48 8.92 -10.10 -6.84
C PRO A 48 9.00 -9.95 -5.32
N ILE A 49 8.44 -8.87 -4.80
CA ILE A 49 8.44 -8.58 -3.36
C ILE A 49 7.67 -9.66 -2.59
N ARG A 50 8.21 -10.12 -1.47
CA ARG A 50 7.49 -10.98 -0.53
C ARG A 50 6.95 -10.12 0.60
N ILE A 51 5.66 -10.27 0.89
CA ILE A 51 4.97 -9.50 1.93
C ILE A 51 4.27 -10.47 2.89
N LYS A 52 4.48 -10.29 4.19
CA LYS A 52 3.89 -11.14 5.24
C LYS A 52 3.01 -10.34 6.20
N ALA A 53 1.80 -10.85 6.45
CA ALA A 53 0.83 -10.25 7.36
C ALA A 53 0.69 -11.08 8.65
N PHE A 54 0.64 -10.41 9.79
CA PHE A 54 0.37 -11.01 11.09
C PHE A 54 -0.99 -10.56 11.61
N THR A 55 -1.89 -11.51 11.88
CA THR A 55 -3.29 -11.26 12.25
C THR A 55 -3.59 -11.61 13.71
N ARG A 56 -2.57 -11.56 14.57
CA ARG A 56 -2.71 -11.92 16.00
C ARG A 56 -3.80 -11.10 16.69
N ASP A 57 -3.91 -9.81 16.41
CA ASP A 57 -4.93 -8.93 16.99
C ASP A 57 -6.35 -9.32 16.58
N LEU A 58 -6.56 -9.99 15.43
CA LEU A 58 -7.88 -10.52 15.04
C LEU A 58 -8.33 -11.71 15.91
N ASN A 59 -7.44 -12.22 16.75
CA ASN A 59 -7.67 -13.34 17.66
C ASN A 59 -7.72 -12.91 19.13
N ASP A 60 -7.45 -11.65 19.43
CA ASP A 60 -7.45 -11.10 20.79
C ASP A 60 -8.73 -10.26 21.01
N PRO A 61 -9.72 -10.75 21.79
CA PRO A 61 -10.95 -10.02 22.06
C PRO A 61 -10.73 -8.66 22.74
N SER A 62 -9.53 -8.36 23.26
CA SER A 62 -9.22 -7.03 23.80
C SER A 62 -8.91 -5.98 22.72
N LYS A 63 -8.72 -6.40 21.47
CA LYS A 63 -8.23 -5.55 20.36
C LYS A 63 -9.30 -5.09 19.36
N TYR A 64 -10.52 -5.60 19.45
CA TYR A 64 -11.60 -5.26 18.51
C TYR A 64 -12.96 -5.24 19.20
N CYS A 65 -13.97 -4.68 18.53
CA CYS A 65 -15.35 -4.69 18.99
C CYS A 65 -15.95 -6.10 18.96
N THR A 66 -16.31 -6.64 20.12
CA THR A 66 -16.90 -7.98 20.25
C THR A 66 -18.43 -7.96 20.28
N VAL A 67 -19.01 -6.87 20.79
CA VAL A 67 -20.46 -6.65 20.88
C VAL A 67 -20.80 -5.17 20.71
N ALA A 68 -22.02 -4.87 20.25
CA ALA A 68 -22.51 -3.50 20.16
C ALA A 68 -22.68 -2.87 21.55
N GLY A 69 -22.36 -1.60 21.68
CA GLY A 69 -22.39 -0.85 22.94
C GLY A 69 -21.13 -1.00 23.79
N GLU A 70 -20.23 -1.92 23.44
CA GLU A 70 -18.94 -2.06 24.12
C GLU A 70 -18.08 -0.79 23.99
N GLU A 71 -17.43 -0.41 25.08
CA GLU A 71 -16.50 0.70 25.12
C GLU A 71 -15.10 0.25 24.70
N ARG A 72 -14.49 0.98 23.77
CA ARG A 72 -13.14 0.77 23.30
C ARG A 72 -12.39 2.09 23.19
N TYR A 73 -11.07 1.99 23.05
CA TYR A 73 -10.20 3.12 22.74
C TYR A 73 -9.52 2.85 21.41
N ASP A 74 -9.56 3.83 20.50
CA ASP A 74 -8.80 3.75 19.25
C ASP A 74 -7.30 3.92 19.49
N GLN A 75 -6.52 3.80 18.42
CA GLN A 75 -5.06 3.92 18.44
C GLN A 75 -4.58 5.36 18.72
N THR A 76 -5.49 6.31 18.89
CA THR A 76 -5.20 7.68 19.36
C THR A 76 -5.65 7.90 20.80
N TYR A 77 -6.00 6.83 21.52
CA TYR A 77 -6.62 6.86 22.85
C TYR A 77 -7.95 7.62 22.90
N THR A 78 -8.62 7.75 21.74
CA THR A 78 -9.96 8.33 21.68
C THR A 78 -10.98 7.25 22.01
N LYS A 79 -11.85 7.55 22.98
CA LYS A 79 -12.94 6.68 23.39
C LYS A 79 -13.97 6.53 22.27
N LEU A 80 -14.40 5.31 22.00
CA LEU A 80 -15.45 4.98 21.04
C LEU A 80 -16.39 3.90 21.60
N TYR A 81 -17.64 3.92 21.12
CA TYR A 81 -18.63 2.88 21.39
C TYR A 81 -18.84 2.03 20.14
N CYS A 82 -18.72 0.72 20.31
CA CYS A 82 -18.87 -0.24 19.23
C CYS A 82 -20.31 -0.22 18.69
N ARG A 83 -20.46 -0.02 17.37
CA ARG A 83 -21.74 -0.13 16.67
C ARG A 83 -21.95 -1.57 16.25
N ALA A 84 -23.20 -1.96 16.02
CA ALA A 84 -23.53 -3.31 15.55
C ALA A 84 -22.79 -3.70 14.27
N ASN A 85 -22.63 -2.76 13.33
CA ASN A 85 -21.89 -2.97 12.09
C ASN A 85 -20.36 -2.92 12.27
N GLY A 86 -19.81 -2.41 13.38
CA GLY A 86 -18.37 -2.43 13.64
C GLY A 86 -17.90 -3.60 14.50
N VAL A 87 -18.79 -4.51 14.89
CA VAL A 87 -18.41 -5.78 15.52
C VAL A 87 -17.65 -6.65 14.53
N LEU A 88 -16.49 -7.18 14.95
CA LEU A 88 -15.70 -8.14 14.18
C LEU A 88 -16.27 -9.55 14.37
N THR A 89 -17.18 -9.93 13.47
CA THR A 89 -17.77 -11.27 13.49
C THR A 89 -16.80 -12.32 12.96
N VAL A 90 -17.04 -13.60 13.27
CA VAL A 90 -16.29 -14.74 12.70
C VAL A 90 -16.26 -14.67 11.17
N ARG A 91 -17.38 -14.30 10.54
CA ARG A 91 -17.47 -14.14 9.08
C ARG A 91 -16.55 -13.04 8.57
N LYS A 92 -16.54 -11.86 9.21
CA LYS A 92 -15.68 -10.74 8.79
C LYS A 92 -14.20 -11.07 8.96
N LYS A 93 -13.84 -11.68 10.08
CA LYS A 93 -12.48 -12.17 10.30
C LYS A 93 -12.03 -13.12 9.20
N ARG A 94 -12.87 -14.09 8.84
CA ARG A 94 -12.59 -15.01 7.73
C ARG A 94 -12.39 -14.29 6.40
N ILE A 95 -13.21 -13.29 6.09
CA ILE A 95 -13.06 -12.45 4.89
C ILE A 95 -11.71 -11.72 4.90
N ILE A 96 -11.30 -11.14 6.03
CA ILE A 96 -10.00 -10.47 6.17
C ILE A 96 -8.84 -11.46 5.89
N GLU A 97 -8.84 -12.60 6.58
CA GLU A 97 -7.72 -13.55 6.58
C GLU A 97 -7.63 -14.38 5.28
N GLU A 98 -8.77 -14.71 4.67
CA GLU A 98 -8.83 -15.64 3.53
C GLU A 98 -9.01 -14.95 2.18
N GLN A 99 -9.38 -13.67 2.15
CA GLN A 99 -9.67 -12.96 0.88
C GLN A 99 -8.96 -11.60 0.81
N LEU A 100 -9.26 -10.69 1.73
CA LEU A 100 -8.80 -9.30 1.59
C LEU A 100 -7.28 -9.17 1.64
N ILE A 101 -6.65 -9.70 2.70
CA ILE A 101 -5.19 -9.63 2.85
C ILE A 101 -4.48 -10.42 1.74
N PRO A 102 -4.84 -11.68 1.45
CA PRO A 102 -4.16 -12.44 0.40
C PRO A 102 -4.26 -11.76 -0.98
N GLU A 103 -5.45 -11.37 -1.44
CA GLU A 103 -5.60 -10.79 -2.78
C GLU A 103 -4.94 -9.41 -2.89
N ALA A 104 -4.95 -8.60 -1.83
CA ALA A 104 -4.24 -7.32 -1.82
C ALA A 104 -2.71 -7.49 -1.88
N ILE A 105 -2.16 -8.45 -1.12
CA ILE A 105 -0.74 -8.80 -1.21
C ILE A 105 -0.40 -9.24 -2.65
N LYS A 106 -1.24 -10.09 -3.26
CA LYS A 106 -1.06 -10.54 -4.65
C LYS A 106 -0.88 -9.38 -5.60
N MET A 107 -1.79 -8.40 -5.52
CA MET A 107 -1.79 -7.22 -6.41
C MET A 107 -0.43 -6.51 -6.39
N HIS A 108 0.19 -6.36 -5.22
CA HIS A 108 1.54 -5.80 -5.11
C HIS A 108 2.63 -6.76 -5.57
N THR A 109 2.60 -8.04 -5.18
CA THR A 109 3.64 -9.01 -5.55
C THR A 109 3.75 -9.23 -7.07
N GLU A 110 2.65 -9.13 -7.82
CA GLU A 110 2.66 -9.23 -9.29
C GLU A 110 3.25 -7.98 -9.98
N ARG A 111 3.32 -6.87 -9.26
CA ARG A 111 3.62 -5.54 -9.81
C ARG A 111 4.93 -4.95 -9.31
N ILE A 112 5.37 -5.30 -8.11
CA ILE A 112 6.50 -4.68 -7.42
C ILE A 112 7.64 -5.69 -7.25
N PHE A 113 8.83 -5.27 -7.66
CA PHE A 113 10.06 -6.03 -7.57
C PHE A 113 11.04 -5.29 -6.67
N VAL A 114 11.82 -6.05 -5.92
CA VAL A 114 12.84 -5.57 -4.97
C VAL A 114 14.14 -6.31 -5.22
N VAL A 115 15.25 -5.72 -4.80
CA VAL A 115 16.52 -6.44 -4.69
C VAL A 115 16.48 -7.19 -3.36
N ARG A 116 16.62 -8.51 -3.40
CA ARG A 116 16.51 -9.33 -2.19
C ARG A 116 17.62 -9.01 -1.20
N GLU A 117 17.23 -8.68 0.02
CA GLU A 117 18.14 -8.57 1.17
C GLU A 117 18.13 -9.91 1.92
N THR A 118 19.30 -10.48 2.19
CA THR A 118 19.45 -11.78 2.86
C THR A 118 19.60 -11.66 4.38
N GLY A 119 19.05 -10.58 4.96
CA GLY A 119 19.18 -10.25 6.38
C GLY A 119 18.00 -10.66 7.24
N ILE A 120 18.24 -10.75 8.55
CA ILE A 120 17.19 -10.90 9.55
C ILE A 120 16.63 -9.50 9.87
N VAL A 121 15.32 -9.33 9.71
CA VAL A 121 14.62 -8.10 10.09
C VAL A 121 14.22 -8.18 11.55
N LYS A 122 14.93 -7.47 12.43
CA LYS A 122 14.49 -7.26 13.81
C LYS A 122 13.52 -6.09 13.84
N VAL A 123 12.33 -6.32 14.37
CA VAL A 123 11.35 -5.27 14.53
C VAL A 123 11.84 -4.36 15.67
N PRO A 124 12.09 -3.06 15.44
CA PRO A 124 12.54 -2.18 16.51
C PRO A 124 11.45 -2.02 17.57
N SER A 125 11.83 -1.52 18.76
CA SER A 125 10.84 -1.05 19.72
C SER A 125 10.03 0.07 19.06
N MET A 126 8.71 -0.07 19.09
CA MET A 126 7.78 0.87 18.46
C MET A 126 7.20 1.86 19.47
N GLU A 127 7.81 1.98 20.65
CA GLU A 127 7.37 2.88 21.73
C GLU A 127 7.15 4.31 21.22
N HIS A 128 6.09 4.94 21.70
CA HIS A 128 5.69 6.30 21.32
C HIS A 128 5.31 6.50 19.84
N THR A 129 5.09 5.43 19.08
CA THR A 129 4.53 5.49 17.72
C THR A 129 3.14 4.84 17.65
N TYR A 130 2.37 5.16 16.62
CA TYR A 130 1.08 4.50 16.36
C TYR A 130 1.21 2.97 16.15
N CYS A 131 2.41 2.49 15.82
CA CYS A 131 2.70 1.07 15.64
C CYS A 131 2.77 0.30 16.97
N SER A 132 2.94 0.99 18.10
CA SER A 132 2.95 0.37 19.44
C SER A 132 1.63 -0.31 19.82
N HIS A 133 0.53 0.02 19.14
CA HIS A 133 -0.80 -0.52 19.46
C HIS A 133 -1.01 -1.97 19.01
N TYR A 134 -0.16 -2.47 18.11
CA TYR A 134 -0.29 -3.80 17.52
C TYR A 134 0.44 -4.83 18.38
N THR A 135 -0.13 -6.03 18.54
CA THR A 135 0.53 -7.10 19.29
C THR A 135 1.62 -7.74 18.44
N ILE A 136 2.85 -7.29 18.66
CA ILE A 136 4.07 -7.82 18.06
C ILE A 136 4.64 -8.91 18.99
N PRO A 137 4.81 -10.16 18.50
CA PRO A 137 5.47 -11.21 19.28
C PRO A 137 6.92 -10.84 19.66
N GLU A 138 7.33 -11.16 20.89
CA GLU A 138 8.68 -10.86 21.41
C GLU A 138 9.79 -11.46 20.54
N GLU A 139 9.54 -12.62 19.92
CA GLU A 139 10.48 -13.24 18.99
C GLU A 139 10.78 -12.35 17.77
N HIS A 140 9.86 -11.49 17.33
CA HIS A 140 10.10 -10.59 16.19
C HIS A 140 11.05 -9.44 16.55
N HIS A 141 11.14 -9.08 17.84
CA HIS A 141 12.10 -8.11 18.35
C HIS A 141 13.47 -8.74 18.62
N THR A 142 13.48 -9.95 19.19
CA THR A 142 14.69 -10.60 19.69
C THR A 142 15.39 -11.47 18.65
N ILE A 143 14.68 -12.45 18.10
CA ILE A 143 15.16 -13.37 17.06
C ILE A 143 15.12 -12.70 15.70
N GLY A 144 14.02 -12.00 15.41
CA GLY A 144 13.77 -11.33 14.15
C GLY A 144 13.04 -12.21 13.13
N LEU A 145 12.73 -11.60 12.01
CA LEU A 145 11.94 -12.15 10.92
C LEU A 145 12.83 -12.39 9.69
N GLN A 146 12.48 -13.44 8.96
CA GLN A 146 13.10 -13.78 7.69
C GLN A 146 12.00 -14.18 6.69
N ASP A 147 12.38 -14.26 5.42
CA ASP A 147 11.56 -14.76 4.31
C ASP A 147 10.52 -13.80 3.71
N ALA A 148 10.55 -12.52 4.10
CA ALA A 148 9.84 -11.44 3.42
C ALA A 148 10.60 -10.10 3.44
N GLU A 149 10.25 -9.19 2.53
CA GLU A 149 10.84 -7.84 2.42
C GLU A 149 9.96 -6.75 3.04
N LEU A 150 8.66 -7.04 3.26
CA LEU A 150 7.74 -6.22 4.05
C LEU A 150 6.96 -7.12 5.01
N TYR A 151 6.96 -6.75 6.30
CA TYR A 151 6.15 -7.38 7.34
C TYR A 151 5.14 -6.39 7.87
N PHE A 152 3.90 -6.82 8.09
CA PHE A 152 2.93 -5.93 8.72
C PHE A 152 1.95 -6.61 9.66
N TYR A 153 1.49 -5.83 10.62
CA TYR A 153 0.58 -6.28 11.67
C TYR A 153 -0.82 -5.76 11.41
N VAL A 154 -1.81 -6.64 11.51
CA VAL A 154 -3.20 -6.34 11.16
C VAL A 154 -4.05 -6.30 12.41
N SER A 155 -4.78 -5.21 12.56
CA SER A 155 -5.86 -5.05 13.53
C SER A 155 -7.19 -4.79 12.82
N ALA A 156 -8.31 -4.94 13.53
CA ALA A 156 -9.63 -4.67 12.98
C ALA A 156 -10.53 -4.00 14.02
N LEU A 157 -10.10 -2.83 14.50
CA LEU A 157 -10.88 -1.99 15.38
C LEU A 157 -11.77 -1.04 14.57
N GLN A 158 -13.01 -0.86 15.02
CA GLN A 158 -13.93 0.13 14.47
C GLN A 158 -13.34 1.54 14.59
N THR A 159 -13.47 2.34 13.54
CA THR A 159 -13.15 3.77 13.55
C THR A 159 -14.24 4.56 12.82
N ASP A 160 -14.36 5.85 13.13
CA ASP A 160 -15.25 6.79 12.42
C ASP A 160 -14.56 7.57 11.31
N ARG A 161 -13.25 7.33 11.10
CA ARG A 161 -12.42 8.17 10.23
C ARG A 161 -12.21 7.59 8.83
N ALA A 162 -12.04 6.27 8.73
CA ALA A 162 -11.64 5.63 7.47
C ALA A 162 -12.15 4.18 7.33
N MET A 163 -12.13 3.67 6.10
CA MET A 163 -12.45 2.27 5.79
C MET A 163 -11.31 1.32 6.19
N ALA A 164 -10.08 1.79 6.00
CA ALA A 164 -8.87 1.20 6.52
C ALA A 164 -7.87 2.34 6.74
N TRP A 165 -6.78 2.06 7.45
CA TRP A 165 -5.63 2.95 7.48
C TRP A 165 -4.39 2.13 7.80
N GLY A 166 -3.27 2.50 7.21
CA GLY A 166 -1.99 1.88 7.49
C GLY A 166 -0.84 2.83 7.29
N ALA A 167 0.30 2.48 7.89
CA ALA A 167 1.54 3.22 7.69
C ALA A 167 2.75 2.34 7.99
N TYR A 168 3.91 2.78 7.50
CA TYR A 168 5.19 2.11 7.76
C TYR A 168 5.75 2.51 9.13
N CYS A 169 6.25 1.51 9.85
CA CYS A 169 6.73 1.57 11.23
C CYS A 169 8.25 1.55 11.34
N ALA A 170 8.92 0.88 10.41
CA ALA A 170 10.38 0.84 10.35
C ALA A 170 10.87 0.76 8.91
N CYS A 171 12.05 1.32 8.70
CA CYS A 171 12.77 1.30 7.45
C CYS A 171 14.16 0.67 7.65
N THR A 172 14.76 0.21 6.57
CA THR A 172 16.20 0.00 6.45
C THR A 172 16.97 1.33 6.54
N ASP A 173 18.30 1.25 6.64
CA ASP A 173 19.19 2.40 6.68
C ASP A 173 19.10 3.28 5.42
N ASP A 174 18.91 2.67 4.25
CA ASP A 174 18.68 3.38 2.98
C ASP A 174 17.23 3.91 2.84
N GLY A 175 16.38 3.66 3.84
CA GLY A 175 15.06 4.26 3.99
C GLY A 175 13.91 3.43 3.43
N ARG A 176 14.14 2.21 2.94
CA ARG A 176 13.09 1.32 2.42
C ARG A 176 12.20 0.82 3.55
N PRO A 177 10.87 1.00 3.49
CA PRO A 177 9.96 0.42 4.48
C PRO A 177 10.05 -1.11 4.54
N ILE A 178 10.12 -1.65 5.76
CA ILE A 178 10.25 -3.09 6.02
C ILE A 178 9.27 -3.62 7.06
N VAL A 179 8.76 -2.73 7.93
CA VAL A 179 7.71 -3.06 8.89
C VAL A 179 6.60 -2.03 8.75
N GLY A 180 5.34 -2.47 8.77
CA GLY A 180 4.18 -1.59 8.78
C GLY A 180 3.06 -2.10 9.68
N SER A 181 1.99 -1.33 9.77
CA SER A 181 0.79 -1.73 10.48
C SER A 181 -0.46 -1.26 9.73
N LEU A 182 -1.54 -2.03 9.88
CA LEU A 182 -2.76 -1.88 9.11
C LEU A 182 -3.98 -2.15 10.01
N ASN A 183 -4.92 -1.20 10.07
CA ASN A 183 -6.21 -1.41 10.71
C ASN A 183 -7.31 -1.47 9.64
N LEU A 184 -8.08 -2.56 9.64
CA LEU A 184 -9.25 -2.73 8.77
C LEU A 184 -10.53 -2.48 9.55
N ASN A 185 -11.28 -1.44 9.21
CA ASN A 185 -12.52 -1.12 9.94
C ASN A 185 -13.58 -2.19 9.65
N PRO A 186 -14.06 -2.95 10.66
CA PRO A 186 -15.02 -4.04 10.43
C PRO A 186 -16.33 -3.58 9.79
N THR A 187 -16.65 -2.29 9.86
CA THR A 187 -17.83 -1.68 9.21
C THR A 187 -17.84 -1.90 7.69
N TYR A 188 -16.67 -1.96 7.06
CA TYR A 188 -16.51 -2.00 5.60
C TYR A 188 -15.94 -3.33 5.10
N VAL A 189 -15.82 -4.33 5.98
CA VAL A 189 -15.30 -5.64 5.62
C VAL A 189 -16.36 -6.42 4.85
N GLU A 190 -16.14 -6.55 3.55
CA GLU A 190 -16.96 -7.30 2.62
C GLU A 190 -16.10 -8.10 1.64
N ALA A 191 -16.64 -9.19 1.11
CA ALA A 191 -15.96 -10.06 0.15
C ALA A 191 -16.08 -9.46 -1.28
N THR A 192 -15.46 -8.30 -1.52
CA THR A 192 -15.57 -7.57 -2.79
C THR A 192 -14.20 -7.07 -3.28
N ASP A 193 -14.05 -6.91 -4.60
CA ASP A 193 -12.84 -6.33 -5.21
C ASP A 193 -12.55 -4.91 -4.70
N ALA A 194 -13.60 -4.14 -4.40
CA ALA A 194 -13.46 -2.81 -3.82
C ALA A 194 -12.76 -2.87 -2.45
N ALA A 195 -13.17 -3.79 -1.58
CA ALA A 195 -12.53 -3.97 -0.28
C ALA A 195 -11.09 -4.50 -0.41
N VAL A 196 -10.82 -5.40 -1.36
CA VAL A 196 -9.45 -5.86 -1.67
C VAL A 196 -8.58 -4.67 -2.08
N ARG A 197 -9.08 -3.81 -2.97
CA ARG A 197 -8.36 -2.62 -3.44
C ARG A 197 -8.16 -1.58 -2.34
N THR A 198 -9.06 -1.47 -1.37
CA THR A 198 -8.83 -0.67 -0.16
C THR A 198 -7.65 -1.24 0.64
N VAL A 199 -7.55 -2.57 0.82
CA VAL A 199 -6.39 -3.16 1.50
C VAL A 199 -5.10 -2.94 0.70
N ALA A 200 -5.15 -3.04 -0.63
CA ALA A 200 -4.00 -2.75 -1.49
C ALA A 200 -3.58 -1.27 -1.42
N HIS A 201 -4.53 -0.34 -1.35
CA HIS A 201 -4.25 1.08 -1.10
C HIS A 201 -3.43 1.27 0.18
N GLU A 202 -3.85 0.66 1.28
CA GLU A 202 -3.10 0.78 2.52
C GLU A 202 -1.73 0.11 2.44
N ILE A 203 -1.63 -1.10 1.84
CA ILE A 203 -0.32 -1.75 1.63
C ILE A 203 0.62 -0.85 0.81
N ALA A 204 0.10 -0.05 -0.13
CA ALA A 204 0.91 0.93 -0.85
C ALA A 204 1.52 1.99 0.09
N HIS A 205 0.76 2.48 1.08
CA HIS A 205 1.30 3.35 2.13
C HIS A 205 2.38 2.65 2.95
N LEU A 206 2.19 1.37 3.31
CA LEU A 206 3.20 0.56 3.99
C LEU A 206 4.48 0.39 3.17
N LEU A 207 4.38 0.41 1.84
CA LEU A 207 5.51 0.36 0.91
C LEU A 207 6.19 1.73 0.71
N GLY A 208 5.70 2.79 1.36
CA GLY A 208 6.29 4.13 1.33
C GLY A 208 5.62 5.10 0.35
N PHE A 209 4.43 4.79 -0.15
CA PHE A 209 3.62 5.77 -0.88
C PHE A 209 3.10 6.83 0.10
N ASP A 210 3.94 7.77 0.48
CA ASP A 210 3.64 8.75 1.51
C ASP A 210 4.41 10.05 1.26
N TYR A 211 3.79 11.18 1.57
CA TYR A 211 4.36 12.50 1.32
C TYR A 211 5.72 12.71 2.02
N TYR A 212 5.88 12.25 3.26
CA TYR A 212 7.16 12.40 3.96
C TYR A 212 8.24 11.53 3.33
N MET A 213 7.89 10.34 2.85
CA MET A 213 8.81 9.50 2.08
C MET A 213 9.21 10.19 0.77
N PHE A 214 8.24 10.78 0.04
CA PHE A 214 8.53 11.50 -1.20
C PHE A 214 9.47 12.70 -0.98
N LEU A 215 9.28 13.44 0.13
CA LEU A 215 10.18 14.52 0.54
C LEU A 215 11.59 14.00 0.88
N LYS A 216 11.68 12.95 1.69
CA LYS A 216 12.95 12.32 2.09
C LYS A 216 13.76 11.86 0.88
N LEU A 217 13.08 11.32 -0.12
CA LEU A 217 13.69 10.86 -1.38
C LEU A 217 13.96 12.00 -2.37
N GLY A 218 13.48 13.22 -2.12
CA GLY A 218 13.66 14.36 -3.02
C GLY A 218 12.94 14.20 -4.37
N ILE A 219 11.83 13.45 -4.42
CA ILE A 219 11.09 13.15 -5.67
C ILE A 219 9.82 13.99 -5.87
N VAL A 220 9.47 14.82 -4.89
CA VAL A 220 8.30 15.72 -4.93
C VAL A 220 8.72 17.19 -5.04
N ASP A 221 8.04 17.91 -5.91
CA ASP A 221 8.18 19.36 -6.08
C ASP A 221 6.89 20.06 -5.66
N THR A 222 6.98 20.91 -4.63
CA THR A 222 5.86 21.70 -4.08
C THR A 222 5.78 23.11 -4.66
N GLY A 223 6.70 23.46 -5.56
CA GLY A 223 6.82 24.77 -6.18
C GLY A 223 6.05 24.91 -7.49
N VAL A 224 5.46 23.83 -8.01
CA VAL A 224 4.74 23.84 -9.29
C VAL A 224 3.45 24.66 -9.18
N THR A 225 3.22 25.54 -10.15
CA THR A 225 1.97 26.30 -10.26
C THR A 225 1.12 25.70 -11.38
N LEU A 226 -0.01 25.07 -11.03
CA LEU A 226 -1.02 24.60 -11.99
C LEU A 226 -2.36 25.26 -11.67
N ARG A 227 -3.13 25.64 -12.70
CA ARG A 227 -4.50 26.16 -12.52
C ARG A 227 -4.58 27.33 -11.51
N GLN A 228 -3.57 28.20 -11.51
CA GLN A 228 -3.41 29.37 -10.62
C GLN A 228 -3.21 29.04 -9.12
N ARG A 229 -2.75 27.84 -8.78
CA ARG A 229 -2.44 27.44 -7.40
C ARG A 229 -1.12 26.67 -7.32
N LYS A 230 -0.47 26.75 -6.15
CA LYS A 230 0.68 25.91 -5.82
C LYS A 230 0.21 24.49 -5.54
N VAL A 231 0.86 23.52 -6.17
CA VAL A 231 0.52 22.10 -6.07
C VAL A 231 1.79 21.29 -5.80
N ALA A 232 1.62 20.11 -5.22
CA ALA A 232 2.70 19.14 -5.07
C ALA A 232 2.64 18.14 -6.23
N VAL A 233 3.78 17.87 -6.85
CA VAL A 233 3.88 16.99 -8.02
C VAL A 233 5.08 16.06 -7.85
N ILE A 234 4.90 14.76 -8.09
CA ILE A 234 6.03 13.85 -8.30
C ILE A 234 6.57 14.11 -9.70
N ASN A 235 7.73 14.76 -9.80
CA ASN A 235 8.25 15.33 -11.05
C ASN A 235 9.48 14.58 -11.63
N THR A 236 9.68 13.33 -11.20
CA THR A 236 10.72 12.45 -11.71
C THR A 236 10.53 12.15 -13.20
N THR A 237 11.59 11.69 -13.86
CA THR A 237 11.54 11.26 -15.28
C THR A 237 10.43 10.24 -15.51
N GLN A 238 10.29 9.27 -14.61
CA GLN A 238 9.29 8.21 -14.74
C GLN A 238 7.86 8.72 -14.52
N SER A 239 7.64 9.54 -13.49
CA SER A 239 6.32 10.13 -13.22
C SER A 239 5.86 11.07 -14.34
N LYS A 240 6.77 11.86 -14.92
CA LYS A 240 6.48 12.68 -16.12
C LYS A 240 6.09 11.81 -17.31
N LYS A 241 6.81 10.72 -17.55
CA LYS A 241 6.54 9.78 -18.64
C LYS A 241 5.15 9.14 -18.51
N VAL A 242 4.83 8.54 -17.36
CA VAL A 242 3.53 7.87 -17.18
C VAL A 242 2.36 8.86 -17.21
N ALA A 243 2.55 10.08 -16.69
CA ALA A 243 1.56 11.14 -16.80
C ALA A 243 1.37 11.57 -18.27
N SER A 244 2.47 11.74 -19.01
CA SER A 244 2.42 12.10 -20.42
C SER A 244 1.66 11.06 -21.25
N GLU A 245 1.97 9.78 -21.06
CA GLU A 245 1.30 8.65 -21.71
C GLU A 245 -0.19 8.60 -21.36
N HIS A 246 -0.54 8.70 -20.07
CA HIS A 246 -1.93 8.58 -19.62
C HIS A 246 -2.78 9.75 -20.12
N TYR A 247 -2.33 10.99 -19.92
CA TYR A 247 -3.14 12.16 -20.26
C TYR A 247 -3.03 12.56 -21.74
N GLY A 248 -2.13 11.97 -22.53
CA GLY A 248 -1.83 12.42 -23.89
C GLY A 248 -1.25 13.84 -23.91
N CYS A 249 -0.39 14.16 -22.94
CA CYS A 249 0.21 15.48 -22.76
C CYS A 249 1.75 15.39 -22.75
N PRO A 250 2.45 15.72 -23.86
CA PRO A 250 3.91 15.62 -23.95
C PRO A 250 4.68 16.40 -22.87
N ASN A 251 4.12 17.53 -22.42
CA ASN A 251 4.74 18.41 -21.44
C ASN A 251 4.18 18.25 -20.01
N ALA A 252 3.57 17.09 -19.71
CA ALA A 252 3.06 16.82 -18.37
C ALA A 252 4.17 17.03 -17.31
N THR A 253 3.87 17.84 -16.29
CA THR A 253 4.85 18.22 -15.25
C THR A 253 5.18 17.08 -14.28
N GLY A 254 4.35 16.03 -14.27
CA GLY A 254 4.47 14.86 -13.42
C GLY A 254 3.10 14.37 -12.97
N VAL A 255 3.06 13.64 -11.86
CA VAL A 255 1.81 13.18 -11.24
C VAL A 255 1.47 14.11 -10.07
N GLU A 256 0.35 14.83 -10.18
CA GLU A 256 -0.11 15.76 -9.13
C GLU A 256 -0.65 15.00 -7.92
N LEU A 257 -0.26 15.46 -6.73
CA LEU A 257 -0.68 14.93 -5.44
C LEU A 257 -1.81 15.78 -4.86
N GLU A 258 -2.68 15.15 -4.08
CA GLU A 258 -3.81 15.79 -3.45
C GLU A 258 -3.40 17.00 -2.60
N SER A 259 -4.00 18.16 -2.89
CA SER A 259 -3.73 19.41 -2.16
C SER A 259 -4.54 19.61 -0.88
N THR A 260 -5.66 18.89 -0.74
CA THR A 260 -6.66 19.09 0.31
C THR A 260 -6.76 17.82 1.12
N SER A 261 -6.45 17.84 2.41
CA SER A 261 -6.93 16.79 3.31
C SER A 261 -7.39 17.43 4.62
N SER A 262 -8.48 16.94 5.18
CA SER A 262 -8.96 17.32 6.52
C SER A 262 -8.22 16.59 7.65
N CYS A 263 -7.35 15.62 7.34
CA CYS A 263 -6.85 14.65 8.32
C CYS A 263 -5.31 14.48 8.34
N GLY A 264 -4.53 15.39 7.76
CA GLY A 264 -3.06 15.34 7.82
C GLY A 264 -2.40 14.35 6.86
N THR A 265 -3.16 13.77 5.93
CA THR A 265 -2.69 12.88 4.84
C THR A 265 -2.52 13.61 3.51
N ALA A 266 -2.60 14.94 3.53
CA ALA A 266 -2.47 15.77 2.34
C ALA A 266 -1.18 15.39 1.60
N ARG A 267 -1.31 15.18 0.29
CA ARG A 267 -0.22 14.81 -0.62
C ARG A 267 0.31 13.38 -0.50
N SER A 268 -0.28 12.51 0.33
CA SER A 268 -0.01 11.06 0.30
C SER A 268 -0.93 10.31 -0.69
N HIS A 269 -1.82 11.02 -1.39
CA HIS A 269 -2.69 10.49 -2.43
C HIS A 269 -2.49 11.21 -3.76
N LEU A 270 -2.94 10.58 -4.84
CA LEU A 270 -3.08 11.23 -6.14
C LEU A 270 -4.20 12.25 -6.12
N GLU A 271 -4.01 13.36 -6.83
CA GLU A 271 -5.03 14.41 -6.96
C GLU A 271 -6.31 13.84 -7.59
N PHE A 272 -7.37 13.76 -6.78
CA PHE A 272 -8.62 13.09 -7.14
C PHE A 272 -9.23 13.63 -8.44
N ARG A 273 -9.10 14.94 -8.68
CA ARG A 273 -9.53 15.56 -9.95
C ARG A 273 -8.92 14.87 -11.17
N ASN A 274 -7.64 14.52 -11.08
CA ASN A 274 -6.86 14.02 -12.22
C ASN A 274 -6.91 12.49 -12.31
N ALA A 275 -7.08 11.80 -11.18
CA ALA A 275 -6.96 10.36 -11.05
C ALA A 275 -8.14 9.72 -10.26
N LYS A 276 -9.37 10.16 -10.56
CA LYS A 276 -10.59 9.81 -9.79
C LYS A 276 -10.77 8.32 -9.49
N ASP A 277 -10.48 7.47 -10.47
CA ASP A 277 -10.71 6.03 -10.41
C ASP A 277 -9.44 5.24 -10.05
N GLU A 278 -8.36 5.92 -9.63
CA GLU A 278 -7.06 5.33 -9.32
C GLU A 278 -7.03 4.77 -7.90
N MET A 279 -6.22 3.71 -7.67
CA MET A 279 -6.09 3.05 -6.37
C MET A 279 -5.67 4.02 -5.26
N MET A 280 -4.67 4.87 -5.49
CA MET A 280 -4.11 5.83 -4.55
C MET A 280 -4.84 7.18 -4.55
N ALA A 281 -6.05 7.26 -5.10
CA ALA A 281 -6.90 8.44 -4.95
C ALA A 281 -7.74 8.33 -3.66
N PRO A 282 -7.96 9.43 -2.92
CA PRO A 282 -8.45 9.47 -1.54
C PRO A 282 -9.87 8.92 -1.34
N SER A 283 -10.68 8.82 -2.40
CA SER A 283 -12.09 8.40 -2.32
C SER A 283 -12.53 7.66 -3.59
N SER A 284 -11.59 6.92 -4.19
CA SER A 284 -11.86 6.13 -5.39
C SER A 284 -12.79 4.96 -5.08
N LYS A 285 -13.79 4.76 -5.94
CA LYS A 285 -14.68 3.59 -5.87
C LYS A 285 -14.17 2.43 -6.73
N ALA A 286 -13.50 2.76 -7.84
CA ALA A 286 -12.98 1.75 -8.76
C ALA A 286 -11.59 1.27 -8.31
N SER A 287 -10.74 2.19 -7.86
CA SER A 287 -9.42 1.94 -7.26
C SER A 287 -8.47 1.12 -8.15
N TYR A 288 -8.37 1.49 -9.43
CA TYR A 288 -7.50 0.81 -10.39
C TYR A 288 -6.01 1.01 -10.05
N TYR A 289 -5.22 -0.06 -10.05
CA TYR A 289 -3.77 -0.03 -9.85
C TYR A 289 -3.09 0.31 -11.19
N THR A 290 -2.99 1.61 -11.47
CA THR A 290 -2.58 2.10 -12.80
C THR A 290 -1.07 2.29 -12.95
N LYS A 291 -0.66 2.63 -14.18
CA LYS A 291 0.70 3.10 -14.48
C LYS A 291 1.10 4.34 -13.66
N LEU A 292 0.16 5.16 -13.20
CA LEU A 292 0.47 6.36 -12.41
C LEU A 292 1.10 5.98 -11.06
N THR A 293 0.45 5.11 -10.30
CA THR A 293 0.99 4.60 -9.03
C THR A 293 2.26 3.79 -9.23
N LEU A 294 2.32 2.93 -10.25
CA LEU A 294 3.54 2.17 -10.57
C LEU A 294 4.71 3.09 -10.96
N GLY A 295 4.45 4.19 -11.67
CA GLY A 295 5.44 5.22 -11.98
C GLY A 295 6.03 5.89 -10.74
N ILE A 296 5.22 6.11 -9.72
CA ILE A 296 5.70 6.64 -8.43
C ILE A 296 6.51 5.59 -7.68
N PHE A 297 6.10 4.32 -7.66
CA PHE A 297 6.92 3.26 -7.06
C PHE A 297 8.28 3.11 -7.74
N GLU A 298 8.34 3.10 -9.07
CA GLU A 298 9.62 3.04 -9.80
C GLU A 298 10.46 4.33 -9.65
N SER A 299 9.84 5.44 -9.22
CA SER A 299 10.56 6.67 -8.87
C SER A 299 11.27 6.57 -7.52
N MET A 300 10.91 5.59 -6.68
CA MET A 300 11.64 5.30 -5.45
C MET A 300 12.83 4.40 -5.76
N PRO A 301 13.99 4.57 -5.07
CA PRO A 301 15.18 3.76 -5.34
C PRO A 301 15.02 2.29 -4.95
N PHE A 302 13.93 1.95 -4.26
CA PHE A 302 13.67 0.64 -3.68
C PHE A 302 13.10 -0.38 -4.66
N TYR A 303 12.38 0.08 -5.70
CA TYR A 303 11.48 -0.77 -6.46
C TYR A 303 11.72 -0.73 -7.97
N LYS A 304 11.48 -1.87 -8.60
CA LYS A 304 11.15 -1.99 -10.02
C LYS A 304 9.70 -2.42 -10.16
N VAL A 305 9.10 -2.15 -11.32
CA VAL A 305 7.67 -2.41 -11.53
C VAL A 305 7.37 -3.14 -12.82
N ASN A 306 6.32 -3.97 -12.80
CA ASN A 306 5.77 -4.63 -13.98
C ASN A 306 4.59 -3.82 -14.55
N TYR A 307 4.87 -2.93 -15.52
CA TYR A 307 3.82 -2.15 -16.18
C TYR A 307 2.83 -2.96 -17.01
N SER A 308 3.13 -4.21 -17.37
CA SER A 308 2.18 -5.03 -18.13
C SER A 308 0.98 -5.48 -17.29
N MET A 309 1.11 -5.43 -15.96
CA MET A 309 0.04 -5.70 -15.00
C MET A 309 -0.72 -4.43 -14.59
N ALA A 310 -0.38 -3.26 -15.16
CA ALA A 310 -1.08 -2.02 -14.89
C ALA A 310 -2.52 -2.06 -15.39
N GLU A 311 -3.47 -1.70 -14.53
CA GLU A 311 -4.88 -1.59 -14.93
C GLU A 311 -5.11 -0.30 -15.71
N PRO A 312 -5.88 -0.31 -16.81
CA PRO A 312 -6.21 0.89 -17.55
C PRO A 312 -7.27 1.70 -16.80
N MET A 313 -7.05 3.00 -16.66
CA MET A 313 -8.04 3.94 -16.14
C MET A 313 -8.58 4.82 -17.28
N LYS A 314 -9.90 4.86 -17.47
CA LYS A 314 -10.52 5.71 -18.50
C LYS A 314 -10.48 7.19 -18.15
N TRP A 315 -10.59 7.51 -16.86
CA TRP A 315 -10.60 8.89 -16.38
C TRP A 315 -9.31 9.63 -16.77
N GLY A 316 -9.46 10.78 -17.43
CA GLY A 316 -8.35 11.61 -17.89
C GLY A 316 -7.52 11.04 -19.06
N ASN A 317 -7.80 9.81 -19.52
CA ASN A 317 -7.00 9.16 -20.54
C ASN A 317 -7.07 9.93 -21.88
N ASN A 318 -5.93 10.30 -22.46
CA ASN A 318 -5.82 11.10 -23.69
C ASN A 318 -6.64 12.40 -23.70
N SER A 319 -6.86 13.01 -22.53
CA SER A 319 -7.63 14.24 -22.39
C SER A 319 -6.87 15.52 -22.81
N GLY A 320 -5.56 15.40 -23.07
CA GLY A 320 -4.68 16.48 -23.49
C GLY A 320 -4.23 17.39 -22.35
N CYS A 321 -3.24 18.25 -22.61
CA CYS A 321 -2.64 19.13 -21.59
C CYS A 321 -3.64 20.10 -20.94
N GLY A 322 -4.69 20.50 -21.67
CA GLY A 322 -5.75 21.36 -21.14
C GLY A 322 -6.44 20.75 -19.91
N PHE A 323 -6.57 19.42 -19.83
CA PHE A 323 -7.11 18.75 -18.66
C PHE A 323 -6.26 18.98 -17.41
N LEU A 324 -4.93 19.02 -17.52
CA LEU A 324 -4.03 19.24 -16.38
C LEU A 324 -3.88 20.73 -16.05
N GLU A 325 -3.79 21.58 -17.07
CA GLU A 325 -3.37 22.99 -16.91
C GLU A 325 -4.53 23.96 -16.69
N LYS A 326 -5.73 23.65 -17.17
CA LYS A 326 -6.91 24.52 -17.09
C LYS A 326 -7.88 24.07 -16.00
N LYS A 327 -8.71 24.99 -15.51
CA LYS A 327 -9.77 24.67 -14.55
C LYS A 327 -10.81 23.75 -15.19
N CYS A 328 -11.34 22.81 -14.41
CA CYS A 328 -12.52 22.04 -14.81
C CYS A 328 -13.78 22.93 -14.73
N LEU A 329 -14.82 22.55 -15.48
CA LEU A 329 -16.11 23.23 -15.50
C LEU A 329 -17.00 22.80 -14.33
#